data_AF-A0A9Q1HFZ7-F1
#
_entry.id   AF-A0A9Q1HFZ7-F1
#
_cell.length_a   1.000
_cell.length_b   1.000
_cell.length_c   1.000
_cell.angle_alpha   90.00
_cell.angle_beta   90.00
_cell.angle_gamma   90.00
#
_symmetry.space_group_name_H-M   'P 1'
#
loop_
_entity.id
_entity.type
_entity.pdbx_description
1 polymer ?
#
loop_
_entity_poly.entity_id
_entity_poly.type
_entity_poly.pdbx_seq_one_letter_code
_entity_poly.pdbx_strand_id
1 'polypeptide(L)'
;MALLFPMNTAVCERGFSAMNRIKSDGRSLLKSETLSALMKVSIDGPDLGHFDPDPAIHCWLNKAQLTRRPDASKHASHKPWAKLTASSQSL
;
A
#
# COMPACT_ATOMS: atom_id res chain seq x y z
N MET A 1 10.44 -32.77 -14.84
CA MET A 1 9.82 -32.56 -16.17
C MET A 1 8.51 -31.84 -16.01
N ALA A 2 8.51 -30.53 -16.25
CA ALA A 2 7.32 -29.75 -16.56
C ALA A 2 7.78 -28.72 -17.59
N LEU A 3 7.56 -29.01 -18.87
CA LEU A 3 7.77 -28.05 -19.94
C LEU A 3 6.61 -27.07 -19.86
N LEU A 4 6.76 -26.03 -19.03
CA LEU A 4 5.79 -24.94 -18.95
C LEU A 4 5.98 -24.05 -20.18
N PHE A 5 5.57 -24.55 -21.34
CA PHE A 5 5.51 -23.74 -22.55
C PHE A 5 4.26 -22.86 -22.44
N PRO A 6 4.37 -21.53 -22.45
CA PRO A 6 3.19 -20.69 -22.53
C PRO A 6 2.55 -20.93 -23.90
N MET A 7 1.54 -21.81 -23.94
CA MET A 7 0.75 -22.09 -25.14
C MET A 7 -0.02 -20.86 -25.64
N ASN A 8 -0.07 -19.79 -24.84
CA ASN A 8 -0.77 -18.56 -25.14
C ASN A 8 0.22 -17.37 -25.12
N THR A 9 0.69 -16.98 -26.30
CA THR A 9 1.57 -15.80 -26.46
C THR A 9 0.90 -14.51 -26.00
N ALA A 10 -0.44 -14.42 -26.09
CA ALA A 10 -1.19 -13.24 -25.69
C ALA A 10 -1.06 -12.96 -24.17
N VAL A 11 -0.87 -13.98 -23.33
CA VAL A 11 -0.61 -13.78 -21.89
C VAL A 11 0.76 -13.15 -21.68
N CYS A 12 1.77 -13.64 -22.39
CA CYS A 12 3.12 -13.09 -22.34
C CYS A 12 3.16 -11.64 -22.86
N GLU A 13 2.50 -11.37 -23.99
CA GLU A 13 2.40 -10.05 -24.60
C GLU A 13 1.72 -9.03 -23.67
N ARG A 14 0.63 -9.43 -23.00
CA ARG A 14 -0.01 -8.60 -21.96
C ARG A 14 0.93 -8.32 -20.79
N GLY A 15 1.69 -9.32 -20.35
CA GLY A 15 2.72 -9.15 -19.32
C GLY A 15 3.81 -8.15 -19.73
N PHE A 16 4.36 -8.27 -20.95
CA PHE A 16 5.36 -7.32 -21.44
C PHE A 16 4.79 -5.91 -21.62
N SER A 17 3.55 -5.78 -22.08
CA SER A 17 2.87 -4.49 -22.19
C SER A 17 2.69 -3.82 -20.82
N ALA A 18 2.25 -4.57 -19.81
CA ALA A 18 2.15 -4.08 -18.43
C ALA A 18 3.53 -3.66 -17.89
N MET A 19 4.58 -4.45 -18.18
CA MET A 19 5.95 -4.14 -17.77
C MET A 19 6.43 -2.84 -18.41
N ASN A 20 6.22 -2.63 -19.71
CA ASN A 20 6.59 -1.39 -20.39
C ASN A 20 5.82 -0.18 -19.85
N ARG A 21 4.55 -0.34 -19.44
CA ARG A 21 3.78 0.73 -18.79
C ARG A 21 4.35 1.09 -17.42
N ILE A 22 4.78 0.11 -16.64
CA ILE A 22 5.31 0.31 -15.27
C ILE A 22 6.76 0.82 -15.32
N LYS A 23 7.63 0.16 -16.08
CA LYS A 23 9.03 0.53 -16.31
C LYS A 23 9.11 1.50 -17.49
N SER A 24 8.55 2.69 -17.28
CA SER A 24 8.72 3.82 -18.20
C SER A 24 10.14 4.37 -18.11
N ASP A 25 10.57 5.16 -19.09
CA ASP A 25 11.93 5.70 -19.19
C ASP A 25 12.37 6.48 -17.93
N GLY A 26 11.45 7.27 -17.35
CA GLY A 26 11.68 7.97 -16.07
C GLY A 26 11.66 7.09 -14.80
N ARG A 27 11.34 5.79 -14.89
CA ARG A 27 11.22 4.85 -13.75
C ARG A 27 12.15 3.63 -13.88
N SER A 28 13.25 3.77 -14.61
CA SER A 28 14.18 2.66 -14.89
C SER A 28 14.82 2.02 -13.64
N LEU A 29 14.96 2.77 -12.55
CA LEU A 29 15.61 2.37 -11.28
C LEU A 29 14.71 1.57 -10.32
N LEU A 30 13.55 1.10 -10.77
CA LEU A 30 12.67 0.30 -9.91
C LEU A 30 13.31 -1.05 -9.55
N LYS A 31 13.32 -1.38 -8.26
CA LYS A 31 13.81 -2.69 -7.78
C LYS A 31 12.96 -3.81 -8.38
N SER A 32 13.59 -4.96 -8.65
CA SER A 32 12.93 -6.14 -9.23
C SER A 32 11.71 -6.59 -8.40
N GLU A 33 11.84 -6.59 -7.07
CA GLU A 33 10.74 -6.93 -6.15
C GLU A 33 9.54 -5.99 -6.30
N THR A 34 9.79 -4.69 -6.36
CA THR A 34 8.76 -3.66 -6.53
C THR A 34 8.11 -3.76 -7.92
N LEU A 35 8.91 -4.01 -8.96
CA LEU A 35 8.41 -4.23 -10.31
C LEU A 35 7.47 -5.44 -10.38
N SER A 36 7.88 -6.56 -9.79
CA SER A 36 7.07 -7.79 -9.73
C SER A 36 5.75 -7.57 -8.98
N ALA A 37 5.79 -6.86 -7.85
CA ALA A 37 4.59 -6.51 -7.10
C ALA A 37 3.62 -5.63 -7.91
N LEU A 38 4.13 -4.59 -8.59
CA LEU A 38 3.30 -3.73 -9.44
C LEU A 38 2.74 -4.48 -10.65
N MET A 39 3.54 -5.37 -11.26
CA MET A 39 3.10 -6.24 -12.34
C MET A 39 1.94 -7.13 -11.92
N LYS A 40 2.02 -7.73 -10.73
CA LYS A 40 0.96 -8.57 -10.17
C LYS A 40 -0.32 -7.78 -9.94
N VAL A 41 -0.23 -6.58 -9.38
CA VAL A 41 -1.38 -5.68 -9.22
C VAL A 41 -1.95 -5.28 -10.59
N SER A 42 -1.11 -5.05 -11.60
CA SER A 42 -1.57 -4.65 -12.94
C SER A 42 -2.24 -5.77 -13.72
N ILE A 43 -1.91 -7.03 -13.48
CA ILE A 43 -2.41 -8.18 -14.25
C ILE A 43 -3.59 -8.84 -13.52
N ASP A 44 -3.44 -9.07 -12.21
CA ASP A 44 -4.39 -9.84 -11.39
C ASP A 44 -5.22 -8.95 -10.46
N GLY A 45 -4.96 -7.64 -10.42
CA GLY A 45 -5.67 -6.73 -9.54
C GLY A 45 -7.14 -6.54 -9.94
N PRO A 46 -8.02 -6.26 -8.95
CA PRO A 46 -9.40 -5.90 -9.23
C PRO A 46 -9.47 -4.58 -10.00
N ASP A 47 -10.55 -4.39 -10.75
CA ASP A 47 -10.83 -3.10 -11.40
C ASP A 47 -10.92 -1.98 -10.35
N LEU A 48 -10.57 -0.75 -10.74
CA LEU A 48 -10.56 0.41 -9.84
C LEU A 48 -11.92 0.67 -9.19
N GLY A 49 -13.04 0.33 -9.85
CA GLY A 49 -14.38 0.48 -9.28
C GLY A 49 -14.72 -0.53 -8.19
N HIS A 50 -14.00 -1.65 -8.12
CA HIS A 50 -14.20 -2.72 -7.14
C HIS A 50 -13.03 -2.87 -6.17
N PHE A 51 -12.01 -2.02 -6.30
CA PHE A 51 -10.86 -2.05 -5.43
C PHE A 51 -11.21 -1.44 -4.07
N ASP A 52 -11.15 -2.26 -3.03
CA ASP A 52 -11.25 -1.82 -1.64
C ASP A 52 -9.85 -1.44 -1.10
N PRO A 53 -9.58 -0.16 -0.86
CA PRO A 53 -8.28 0.29 -0.34
C PRO A 53 -8.12 0.07 1.17
N ASP A 54 -9.21 -0.12 1.93
CA ASP A 54 -9.17 -0.14 3.40
C ASP A 54 -8.20 -1.21 3.96
N PRO A 55 -8.19 -2.47 3.46
CA PRO A 55 -7.26 -3.49 3.94
C PRO A 55 -5.79 -3.09 3.74
N ALA A 56 -5.47 -2.45 2.62
CA ALA A 56 -4.12 -2.00 2.30
C ALA A 56 -3.70 -0.84 3.22
N ILE A 57 -4.61 0.11 3.47
CA ILE A 57 -4.40 1.24 4.38
C ILE A 57 -4.16 0.74 5.81
N HIS A 58 -5.02 -0.15 6.32
CA HIS A 58 -4.86 -0.73 7.65
C HIS A 58 -3.54 -1.48 7.81
N CYS A 59 -3.15 -2.27 6.80
CA CYS A 59 -1.86 -2.97 6.80
C CYS A 59 -0.68 -1.97 6.86
N TRP A 60 -0.73 -0.90 6.06
CA TRP A 60 0.30 0.13 6.07
C TRP A 60 0.39 0.86 7.40
N LEU A 61 -0.74 1.26 7.99
CA LEU A 61 -0.79 1.93 9.28
C LEU A 61 -0.26 1.04 10.41
N ASN A 62 -0.63 -0.24 10.44
CA ASN A 62 -0.15 -1.17 11.47
C ASN A 62 1.36 -1.41 11.37
N LYS A 63 1.88 -1.58 10.14
CA LYS A 63 3.33 -1.69 9.91
C LYS A 63 4.09 -0.40 10.27
N ALA A 64 3.49 0.76 10.01
CA ALA A 64 4.03 2.06 10.41
C ALA A 64 4.05 2.21 11.94
N GLN A 65 3.04 1.73 12.66
CA GLN A 65 3.01 1.76 14.12
C GLN A 65 4.12 0.91 14.76
N LEU A 66 4.44 -0.25 14.19
CA LEU A 66 5.56 -1.10 14.64
C LEU A 66 6.94 -0.44 14.44
N THR A 67 7.07 0.43 13.44
CA THR A 67 8.31 1.18 13.19
C THR A 67 8.36 2.52 13.92
N ARG A 68 7.21 3.11 14.29
CA ARG A 68 7.09 4.47 14.86
C ARG A 68 7.18 4.55 16.40
N ARG A 69 7.97 3.67 17.01
CA ARG A 69 8.39 3.67 18.42
C ARG A 69 7.54 2.83 19.40
N PRO A 70 8.17 1.93 20.19
CA PRO A 70 7.49 1.18 21.25
C PRO A 70 7.07 2.04 22.45
N ASP A 71 7.56 3.28 22.57
CA ASP A 71 7.24 4.21 23.68
C ASP A 71 6.14 5.23 23.35
N ALA A 72 5.59 5.26 22.13
CA ALA A 72 4.61 6.28 21.72
C ALA A 72 3.34 6.30 22.60
N SER A 73 2.97 5.15 23.18
CA SER A 73 1.85 5.06 24.13
C SER A 73 2.12 5.75 25.47
N LYS A 74 3.38 6.00 25.84
CA LYS A 74 3.76 6.63 27.11
C LYS A 74 3.52 8.14 27.13
N HIS A 75 3.43 8.77 25.95
CA HIS A 75 3.26 10.23 25.82
C HIS A 75 1.84 10.66 25.44
N ALA A 76 0.91 9.72 25.27
CA ALA A 76 -0.48 9.99 24.88
C ALA A 76 -1.39 10.51 26.01
N SER A 77 -0.82 11.21 27.00
CA SER A 77 -1.59 11.94 28.03
C SER A 77 -1.85 13.37 27.56
N HIS A 78 -2.64 13.52 26.49
CA HIS A 78 -3.21 14.84 26.19
C HIS A 78 -4.61 14.90 26.80
N LYS A 79 -4.80 15.83 27.74
CA LYS A 79 -6.09 16.02 28.38
C LYS A 79 -7.12 16.42 27.32
N PRO A 80 -8.34 15.84 27.33
CA PRO A 80 -9.39 16.23 26.39
C PRO A 80 -9.70 17.72 26.54
N TRP A 81 -9.81 18.42 25.41
CA TRP A 81 -10.17 19.85 25.36
C TRP A 81 -11.49 20.15 26.11
N ALA A 82 -12.36 19.16 26.25
CA ALA A 82 -13.59 19.19 27.04
C ALA A 82 -13.38 19.52 28.55
N LYS A 83 -12.17 19.33 29.10
CA LYS A 83 -11.88 19.67 30.51
C LYS A 83 -11.51 21.14 30.73
N LEU A 84 -11.27 21.92 29.67
CA LEU A 84 -10.87 23.33 29.77
C LEU A 84 -12.06 24.29 29.86
N THR A 85 -13.23 23.90 29.36
CA THR A 85 -14.43 24.74 29.34
C THR A 85 -15.22 24.71 30.65
N ALA A 86 -15.00 23.71 31.50
CA ALA A 86 -15.67 23.58 32.81
C ALA A 86 -15.10 24.53 33.88
N SER A 87 -13.89 25.07 33.69
CA SER A 87 -13.26 25.97 34.67
C SER A 87 -13.71 27.44 34.55
N SER A 88 -14.45 27.79 33.51
CA SER A 88 -14.83 29.19 33.23
C SER A 88 -16.23 29.59 33.71
N GLN A 89 -17.00 28.67 34.31
CA GLN A 89 -18.38 28.94 34.78
C GLN A 89 -18.53 29.01 36.30
N SER A 90 -17.42 29.01 37.05
CA SER A 90 -17.45 29.16 38.51
C SER A 90 -16.79 30.48 38.92
N LEU A 91 -17.38 31.60 38.50
CA LEU A 91 -17.25 32.92 39.12
C LEU A 91 -18.61 33.62 39.08
#